data_AF-A0A7U5AXY3-F1
#
_entry.id   AF-A0A7U5AXY3-F1
#
_cell.length_a   1.000
_cell.length_b   1.000
_cell.length_c   1.000
_cell.angle_alpha   90.00
_cell.angle_beta   90.00
_cell.angle_gamma   90.00
#
_symmetry.space_group_name_H-M   'P 1'
#
loop_
_entity.id
_entity.type
_entity.pdbx_description
1 polymer ?
#
loop_
_entity_poly.entity_id
_entity_poly.type
_entity_poly.pdbx_seq_one_letter_code
_entity_poly.pdbx_strand_id
1 'polypeptide(L)'
;MKTQKTEQPHKYKEGDRTEIVQIGFYKRGNEITIKQIPYYVKKVPDKLPDEIQSLYRAFAHRYKDQNHPTVTGFEKWDTSKIKNMSYVFYDNQLIDADLSEWKTSNVTNMDGMFKNAIKFNNKEKPLKWNTEKVESMESMFDGAESFKQNLKDWKVDKVTKNKNFSRASGIFEHIDKKPSWKITEHNDPIIKKPESTEPKVIIHPSPSRPKQTIPLTKLINPIIKSTPNSNQNLGIPKTNLSTTPQQSKKLSTPAIVGIVVGSQVVLTSLAAGIPYLIKRFKK
;
A
#
# COMPACT_ATOMS: atom_id res chain seq x y z
N MET A 1 3.92 7.44 -45.41
CA MET A 1 4.12 6.56 -44.24
C MET A 1 3.86 7.36 -42.97
N LYS A 2 2.86 6.99 -42.15
CA LYS A 2 2.73 7.59 -40.81
C LYS A 2 3.82 7.01 -39.93
N THR A 3 4.77 7.82 -39.48
CA THR A 3 5.76 7.42 -38.48
C THR A 3 5.00 6.98 -37.23
N GLN A 4 4.98 5.69 -36.92
CA GLN A 4 4.35 5.20 -35.70
C GLN A 4 5.12 5.78 -34.51
N LYS A 5 4.43 6.57 -33.67
CA LYS A 5 5.01 7.04 -32.42
C LYS A 5 5.39 5.82 -31.58
N THR A 6 6.66 5.74 -31.19
CA THR A 6 7.18 4.63 -30.39
C THR A 6 7.09 4.90 -28.89
N GLU A 7 6.74 6.12 -28.50
CA GLU A 7 6.55 6.51 -27.11
C GLU A 7 5.64 7.73 -27.00
N GLN A 8 4.83 7.76 -25.96
CA GLN A 8 4.10 8.95 -25.53
C GLN A 8 3.83 8.92 -24.01
N PRO A 9 3.94 10.05 -23.30
CA PRO A 9 3.56 10.12 -21.88
C PRO A 9 2.05 10.08 -21.71
N HIS A 10 1.59 9.78 -20.49
CA HIS A 10 0.20 10.03 -20.11
C HIS A 10 -0.09 11.53 -20.21
N LYS A 11 -1.28 11.89 -20.70
CA LYS A 11 -1.81 13.24 -20.51
C LYS A 11 -2.90 13.21 -19.47
N TYR A 12 -2.87 14.19 -18.59
CA TYR A 12 -3.82 14.34 -17.49
C TYR A 12 -4.82 15.42 -17.82
N LYS A 13 -5.98 15.36 -17.16
CA LYS A 13 -6.96 16.44 -17.20
C LYS A 13 -6.35 17.71 -16.61
N GLU A 14 -6.68 18.85 -17.19
CA GLU A 14 -6.19 20.14 -16.72
C GLU A 14 -6.64 20.38 -15.27
N GLY A 15 -5.69 20.76 -14.41
CA GLY A 15 -5.94 20.94 -12.97
C GLY A 15 -6.14 19.65 -12.16
N ASP A 16 -6.20 18.47 -12.78
CA ASP A 16 -6.45 17.20 -12.08
C ASP A 16 -5.50 16.08 -12.53
N ARG A 17 -4.47 15.83 -11.71
CA ARG A 17 -3.49 14.76 -11.94
C ARG A 17 -4.04 13.34 -11.64
N THR A 18 -5.26 13.22 -11.12
CA THR A 18 -5.88 11.94 -10.79
C THR A 18 -6.71 11.35 -11.94
N GLU A 19 -6.90 12.11 -13.02
CA GLU A 19 -7.61 11.67 -14.23
C GLU A 19 -6.66 11.71 -15.44
N ILE A 20 -6.39 10.55 -16.03
CA ILE A 20 -5.69 10.46 -17.32
C ILE A 20 -6.72 10.62 -18.43
N VAL A 21 -6.46 11.52 -19.38
CA VAL A 21 -7.29 11.76 -20.57
C VAL A 21 -6.68 11.16 -21.84
N GLN A 22 -5.38 10.85 -21.83
CA GLN A 22 -4.71 10.13 -22.92
C GLN A 22 -3.71 9.14 -22.34
N ILE A 23 -3.87 7.86 -22.70
CA ILE A 23 -2.99 6.78 -22.23
C ILE A 23 -1.62 6.86 -22.91
N GLY A 24 -0.59 6.90 -22.08
CA GLY A 24 0.81 6.80 -22.43
C GLY A 24 1.25 5.38 -22.73
N PHE A 25 2.23 5.23 -23.61
CA PHE A 25 2.85 3.94 -23.95
C PHE A 25 4.31 4.13 -24.36
N TYR A 26 5.02 3.02 -24.49
CA TYR A 26 6.41 2.95 -24.94
C TYR A 26 6.65 1.64 -25.70
N LYS A 27 7.64 1.61 -26.58
CA LYS A 27 8.05 0.39 -27.27
C LYS A 27 8.97 -0.44 -26.37
N ARG A 28 8.63 -1.71 -26.16
CA ARG A 28 9.44 -2.69 -25.44
C ARG A 28 9.68 -3.90 -26.35
N GLY A 29 10.89 -4.02 -26.88
CA GLY A 29 11.16 -5.00 -27.93
C GLY A 29 10.28 -4.76 -29.16
N ASN A 30 9.45 -5.74 -29.51
CA ASN A 30 8.56 -5.69 -30.66
C ASN A 30 7.12 -5.27 -30.31
N GLU A 31 6.83 -4.97 -29.05
CA GLU A 31 5.48 -4.64 -28.57
C GLU A 31 5.39 -3.17 -28.15
N ILE A 32 4.25 -2.53 -28.44
CA ILE A 32 3.88 -1.27 -27.81
C ILE A 32 3.20 -1.59 -26.48
N THR A 33 3.80 -1.12 -25.40
CA THR A 33 3.41 -1.42 -24.02
C THR A 33 2.85 -0.18 -23.34
N ILE A 34 1.74 -0.32 -22.64
CA ILE A 34 1.17 0.77 -21.83
C ILE A 34 2.17 1.26 -20.79
N LYS A 35 2.27 2.57 -20.56
CA LYS A 35 2.97 3.10 -19.39
C LYS A 35 2.13 2.80 -18.16
N GLN A 36 2.74 2.31 -17.08
CA GLN A 36 2.04 2.04 -15.82
C GLN A 36 1.19 3.25 -15.39
N ILE A 37 -0.03 2.98 -14.95
CA ILE A 37 -0.96 3.97 -14.42
C ILE A 37 -0.58 4.28 -12.98
N PRO A 38 -0.13 5.51 -12.66
CA PRO A 38 0.35 5.84 -11.32
C PRO A 38 -0.68 5.56 -10.22
N TYR A 39 -0.22 5.16 -9.04
CA TYR A 39 -1.08 4.71 -7.94
C TYR A 39 -2.12 5.74 -7.48
N TYR A 40 -1.85 7.04 -7.68
CA TYR A 40 -2.76 8.14 -7.31
C TYR A 40 -3.87 8.41 -8.35
N VAL A 41 -3.79 7.81 -9.54
CA VAL A 41 -4.81 7.97 -10.59
C VAL A 41 -6.07 7.20 -10.21
N LYS A 42 -7.21 7.89 -10.30
CA LYS A 42 -8.58 7.43 -10.01
C LYS A 42 -9.35 7.03 -11.27
N LYS A 43 -8.99 7.61 -12.41
CA LYS A 43 -9.72 7.42 -13.66
C LYS A 43 -8.79 7.44 -14.87
N VAL A 44 -9.03 6.52 -15.80
CA VAL A 44 -8.42 6.46 -17.12
C VAL A 44 -9.52 6.61 -18.19
N PRO A 45 -9.16 6.92 -19.46
CA PRO A 45 -10.13 6.96 -20.55
C PRO A 45 -10.75 5.59 -20.79
N ASP A 46 -12.00 5.57 -21.22
CA ASP A 46 -12.78 4.36 -21.56
C ASP A 46 -12.29 3.65 -22.83
N LYS A 47 -11.39 4.28 -23.59
CA LYS A 47 -10.77 3.71 -24.79
C LYS A 47 -9.27 3.49 -24.59
N LEU A 48 -8.85 2.25 -24.83
CA LEU A 48 -7.44 1.88 -24.96
C LEU A 48 -6.91 2.27 -26.36
N PRO A 49 -5.71 2.89 -26.46
CA PRO A 49 -5.08 3.12 -27.76
C PRO A 49 -4.86 1.83 -28.57
N ASP A 50 -5.22 1.90 -29.85
CA ASP A 50 -5.25 0.79 -30.81
C ASP A 50 -3.89 0.14 -31.09
N GLU A 51 -2.82 0.85 -30.81
CA GLU A 51 -1.43 0.41 -30.99
C GLU A 51 -0.92 -0.47 -29.84
N ILE A 52 -1.54 -0.39 -28.65
CA ILE A 52 -1.09 -1.11 -27.47
C ILE A 52 -1.31 -2.62 -27.66
N GLN A 53 -0.24 -3.38 -27.43
CA GLN A 53 -0.21 -4.84 -27.50
C GLN A 53 0.15 -5.48 -26.15
N SER A 54 0.57 -4.68 -25.17
CA SER A 54 0.97 -5.18 -23.86
C SER A 54 0.42 -4.29 -22.74
N LEU A 55 -0.26 -4.93 -21.79
CA LEU A 55 -0.75 -4.31 -20.55
C LEU A 55 0.21 -4.54 -19.37
N TYR A 56 1.46 -4.89 -19.65
CA TYR A 56 2.47 -5.21 -18.64
C TYR A 56 2.49 -4.19 -17.49
N ARG A 57 2.14 -4.64 -16.29
CA ARG A 57 2.11 -3.85 -15.04
C ARG A 57 1.22 -2.59 -15.08
N ALA A 58 0.21 -2.55 -15.95
CA ALA A 58 -0.64 -1.36 -16.15
C ALA A 58 -1.18 -0.77 -14.84
N PHE A 59 -1.66 -1.60 -13.92
CA PHE A 59 -2.30 -1.22 -12.66
C PHE A 59 -1.65 -1.86 -11.43
N ALA A 60 -0.37 -2.22 -11.52
CA ALA A 60 0.35 -2.86 -10.43
C ALA A 60 0.61 -1.90 -9.25
N HIS A 61 0.82 -2.47 -8.06
CA HIS A 61 1.25 -1.79 -6.83
C HIS A 61 0.25 -0.77 -6.29
N ARG A 62 -0.92 -1.25 -5.85
CA ARG A 62 -1.94 -0.42 -5.20
C ARG A 62 -2.34 -1.03 -3.88
N TYR A 63 -2.06 -0.33 -2.78
CA TYR A 63 -2.15 -0.88 -1.44
C TYR A 63 -3.21 -0.16 -0.61
N LYS A 64 -3.97 -0.93 0.18
CA LYS A 64 -5.07 -0.40 1.01
C LYS A 64 -4.54 0.38 2.21
N ASP A 65 -3.48 -0.11 2.84
CA ASP A 65 -2.77 0.50 3.97
C ASP A 65 -2.16 1.87 3.62
N GLN A 66 -1.79 2.08 2.36
CA GLN A 66 -1.30 3.35 1.83
C GLN A 66 -2.42 4.29 1.35
N ASN A 67 -3.69 3.92 1.58
CA ASN A 67 -4.87 4.70 1.19
C ASN A 67 -4.90 5.09 -0.30
N HIS A 68 -4.40 4.21 -1.18
CA HIS A 68 -4.47 4.45 -2.63
C HIS A 68 -5.93 4.39 -3.12
N PRO A 69 -6.30 5.19 -4.13
CA PRO A 69 -7.63 5.10 -4.71
C PRO A 69 -7.80 3.88 -5.61
N THR A 70 -9.04 3.40 -5.70
CA THR A 70 -9.48 2.53 -6.80
C THR A 70 -9.46 3.31 -8.10
N VAL A 71 -8.91 2.70 -9.15
CA VAL A 71 -8.94 3.23 -10.52
C VAL A 71 -10.15 2.69 -11.28
N THR A 72 -10.75 3.50 -12.15
CA THR A 72 -11.90 3.16 -13.00
C THR A 72 -11.66 3.59 -14.45
N GLY A 73 -12.47 3.11 -15.39
CA GLY A 73 -12.46 3.50 -16.80
C GLY A 73 -11.80 2.49 -17.73
N PHE A 74 -11.27 1.37 -17.22
CA PHE A 74 -10.63 0.34 -18.05
C PHE A 74 -11.50 -0.91 -18.25
N GLU A 75 -12.66 -0.97 -17.60
CA GLU A 75 -13.53 -2.15 -17.55
C GLU A 75 -13.97 -2.56 -18.96
N LYS A 76 -14.20 -1.58 -19.84
CA LYS A 76 -14.70 -1.76 -21.21
C LYS A 76 -13.63 -1.63 -22.31
N TRP A 77 -12.35 -1.67 -21.94
CA TRP A 77 -11.28 -1.59 -22.95
C TRP A 77 -11.36 -2.74 -23.95
N ASP A 78 -11.25 -2.41 -25.25
CA ASP A 78 -11.04 -3.42 -26.27
C ASP A 78 -9.62 -3.98 -26.18
N THR A 79 -9.50 -5.15 -25.56
CA THR A 79 -8.21 -5.84 -25.37
C THR A 79 -7.87 -6.84 -26.48
N SER A 80 -8.61 -6.85 -27.60
CA SER A 80 -8.42 -7.81 -28.70
C SER A 80 -7.01 -7.86 -29.29
N LYS A 81 -6.23 -6.77 -29.19
CA LYS A 81 -4.85 -6.69 -29.70
C LYS A 81 -3.79 -7.03 -28.65
N ILE A 82 -4.19 -7.27 -27.41
CA ILE A 82 -3.26 -7.55 -26.31
C ILE A 82 -2.71 -8.97 -26.43
N LYS A 83 -1.38 -9.07 -26.40
CA LYS A 83 -0.60 -10.30 -26.40
C LYS A 83 -0.06 -10.61 -25.00
N ASN A 84 0.23 -9.56 -24.22
CA ASN A 84 0.86 -9.68 -22.91
C ASN A 84 0.01 -9.01 -21.83
N MET A 85 -0.52 -9.81 -20.92
CA MET A 85 -1.28 -9.39 -19.72
C MET A 85 -0.51 -9.72 -18.42
N SER A 86 0.80 -9.92 -18.49
CA SER A 86 1.59 -10.22 -17.30
C SER A 86 1.58 -9.04 -16.31
N TYR A 87 1.34 -9.36 -15.05
CA TYR A 87 1.39 -8.45 -13.90
C TYR A 87 0.46 -7.23 -13.96
N VAL A 88 -0.59 -7.24 -14.78
CA VAL A 88 -1.52 -6.10 -14.95
C VAL A 88 -1.99 -5.55 -13.60
N PHE A 89 -2.41 -6.43 -12.69
CA PHE A 89 -2.89 -6.08 -11.35
C PHE A 89 -2.00 -6.68 -10.24
N TYR A 90 -0.71 -6.88 -10.51
CA TYR A 90 0.24 -7.39 -9.52
C TYR A 90 0.30 -6.46 -8.29
N ASP A 91 0.15 -7.03 -7.09
CA ASP A 91 0.08 -6.29 -5.82
C ASP A 91 -0.99 -5.18 -5.81
N ASN A 92 -2.10 -5.37 -6.54
CA ASN A 92 -3.24 -4.46 -6.49
C ASN A 92 -4.29 -4.98 -5.50
N GLN A 93 -4.22 -4.53 -4.26
CA GLN A 93 -5.12 -4.94 -3.17
C GLN A 93 -6.52 -4.31 -3.24
N LEU A 94 -6.77 -3.44 -4.22
CA LEU A 94 -7.99 -2.65 -4.35
C LEU A 94 -8.90 -3.13 -5.48
N ILE A 95 -8.36 -3.89 -6.44
CA ILE A 95 -9.08 -4.32 -7.63
C ILE A 95 -10.15 -5.38 -7.30
N ASP A 96 -11.36 -5.10 -7.77
CA ASP A 96 -12.45 -6.06 -7.96
C ASP A 96 -13.38 -5.44 -9.00
N ALA A 97 -12.95 -5.46 -10.27
CA ALA A 97 -13.71 -4.91 -11.40
C ALA A 97 -14.27 -6.05 -12.26
N ASP A 98 -15.36 -5.79 -12.97
CA ASP A 98 -15.88 -6.71 -13.99
C ASP A 98 -15.00 -6.62 -15.24
N LEU A 99 -14.28 -7.69 -15.52
CA LEU A 99 -13.38 -7.85 -16.67
C LEU A 99 -13.94 -8.85 -17.70
N SER A 100 -15.24 -9.16 -17.62
CA SER A 100 -15.88 -10.16 -18.49
C SER A 100 -15.90 -9.75 -19.97
N GLU A 101 -15.79 -8.45 -20.26
CA GLU A 101 -15.73 -7.91 -21.63
C GLU A 101 -14.32 -7.95 -22.24
N TRP A 102 -13.28 -8.27 -21.46
CA TRP A 102 -11.92 -8.34 -21.98
C TRP A 102 -11.72 -9.53 -22.93
N LYS A 103 -11.15 -9.25 -24.09
CA LYS A 103 -10.88 -10.22 -25.16
C LYS A 103 -9.44 -10.74 -25.01
N THR A 104 -9.30 -12.02 -24.68
CA THR A 104 -7.99 -12.64 -24.38
C THR A 104 -7.47 -13.57 -25.48
N SER A 105 -8.16 -13.67 -26.61
CA SER A 105 -7.89 -14.64 -27.69
C SER A 105 -6.52 -14.50 -28.39
N ASN A 106 -5.80 -13.41 -28.14
CA ASN A 106 -4.44 -13.17 -28.64
C ASN A 106 -3.38 -13.17 -27.53
N VAL A 107 -3.77 -13.35 -26.27
CA VAL A 107 -2.87 -13.32 -25.13
C VAL A 107 -2.06 -14.60 -25.06
N THR A 108 -0.74 -14.47 -24.95
CA THR A 108 0.21 -15.57 -24.76
C THR A 108 0.80 -15.61 -23.36
N ASN A 109 0.80 -14.49 -22.63
CA ASN A 109 1.34 -14.42 -21.27
C ASN A 109 0.37 -13.74 -20.28
N MET A 110 0.03 -14.45 -19.20
CA MET A 110 -0.80 -13.98 -18.06
C MET A 110 -0.08 -14.09 -16.70
N ASP A 111 1.26 -14.17 -16.70
CA ASP A 111 2.05 -14.34 -15.49
C ASP A 111 1.73 -13.27 -14.44
N GLY A 112 1.42 -13.71 -13.22
CA GLY A 112 1.20 -12.84 -12.08
C GLY A 112 0.12 -11.78 -12.27
N MET A 113 -0.81 -11.95 -13.23
CA MET A 113 -1.80 -10.94 -13.59
C MET A 113 -2.58 -10.42 -12.37
N PHE A 114 -2.92 -11.31 -11.43
CA PHE A 114 -3.64 -11.01 -10.18
C PHE A 114 -2.85 -11.45 -8.93
N LYS A 115 -1.53 -11.57 -9.05
CA LYS A 115 -0.69 -11.94 -7.90
C LYS A 115 -0.86 -10.91 -6.78
N ASN A 116 -1.21 -11.37 -5.58
CA ASN A 116 -1.56 -10.58 -4.40
C ASN A 116 -2.71 -9.57 -4.60
N ALA A 117 -3.60 -9.82 -5.57
CA ALA A 117 -4.82 -9.05 -5.74
C ALA A 117 -5.90 -9.54 -4.76
N ILE A 118 -5.70 -9.27 -3.46
CA ILE A 118 -6.41 -9.91 -2.35
C ILE A 118 -7.95 -9.81 -2.42
N LYS A 119 -8.49 -8.76 -3.06
CA LYS A 119 -9.93 -8.51 -3.20
C LYS A 119 -10.54 -9.03 -4.50
N PHE A 120 -9.73 -9.43 -5.47
CA PHE A 120 -10.23 -9.71 -6.81
C PHE A 120 -11.11 -10.96 -6.83
N ASN A 121 -12.37 -10.80 -7.23
CA ASN A 121 -13.25 -11.93 -7.57
C ASN A 121 -14.14 -11.62 -8.78
N ASN A 122 -13.66 -10.74 -9.66
CA ASN A 122 -14.35 -10.28 -10.88
C ASN A 122 -15.78 -9.79 -10.64
N LYS A 123 -16.06 -9.08 -9.53
CA LYS A 123 -17.43 -8.64 -9.18
C LYS A 123 -18.46 -9.78 -9.17
N GLU A 124 -18.02 -10.99 -8.80
CA GLU A 124 -18.83 -12.22 -8.85
C GLU A 124 -19.31 -12.62 -10.26
N LYS A 125 -18.80 -11.99 -11.32
CA LYS A 125 -19.08 -12.35 -12.71
C LYS A 125 -18.16 -13.47 -13.18
N PRO A 126 -18.64 -14.44 -14.00
CA PRO A 126 -17.79 -15.49 -14.55
C PRO A 126 -16.71 -14.95 -15.51
N LEU A 127 -15.48 -15.42 -15.38
CA LEU A 127 -14.39 -15.13 -16.32
C LEU A 127 -14.43 -16.07 -17.53
N LYS A 128 -15.16 -15.69 -18.58
CA LYS A 128 -15.29 -16.45 -19.85
C LYS A 128 -14.20 -16.12 -20.86
N TRP A 129 -12.94 -16.13 -20.42
CA TRP A 129 -11.80 -15.81 -21.26
C TRP A 129 -11.41 -16.97 -22.19
N ASN A 130 -10.94 -16.63 -23.40
CA ASN A 130 -10.28 -17.59 -24.28
C ASN A 130 -8.79 -17.66 -23.93
N THR A 131 -8.34 -18.82 -23.45
CA THR A 131 -6.96 -19.06 -23.02
C THR A 131 -6.17 -19.99 -23.96
N GLU A 132 -6.71 -20.34 -25.13
CA GLU A 132 -6.13 -21.35 -26.04
C GLU A 132 -4.72 -21.01 -26.53
N LYS A 133 -4.34 -19.72 -26.52
CA LYS A 133 -3.01 -19.25 -26.92
C LYS A 133 -2.08 -18.97 -25.75
N VAL A 134 -2.55 -19.07 -24.51
CA VAL A 134 -1.75 -18.73 -23.34
C VAL A 134 -0.69 -19.81 -23.12
N GLU A 135 0.56 -19.38 -23.02
CA GLU A 135 1.73 -20.25 -22.82
C GLU A 135 2.21 -20.24 -21.36
N SER A 136 1.91 -19.16 -20.62
CA SER A 136 2.38 -18.94 -19.25
C SER A 136 1.31 -18.30 -18.37
N MET A 137 1.09 -18.92 -17.20
CA MET A 137 0.17 -18.48 -16.15
C MET A 137 0.85 -18.56 -14.76
N GLU A 138 2.18 -18.37 -14.69
CA GLU A 138 2.91 -18.49 -13.43
C GLU A 138 2.42 -17.47 -12.42
N SER A 139 2.15 -17.93 -11.18
CA SER A 139 1.65 -17.08 -10.10
C SER A 139 0.40 -16.25 -10.43
N MET A 140 -0.40 -16.61 -11.44
CA MET A 140 -1.49 -15.75 -11.94
C MET A 140 -2.42 -15.26 -10.83
N PHE A 141 -2.78 -16.14 -9.88
CA PHE A 141 -3.62 -15.86 -8.72
C PHE A 141 -2.89 -16.11 -7.38
N ASP A 142 -1.56 -16.18 -7.36
CA ASP A 142 -0.78 -16.38 -6.12
C ASP A 142 -1.10 -15.26 -5.10
N GLY A 143 -1.70 -15.62 -3.95
CA GLY A 143 -2.14 -14.67 -2.93
C GLY A 143 -3.44 -13.89 -3.25
N ALA A 144 -4.22 -14.30 -4.27
CA ALA A 144 -5.53 -13.71 -4.55
C ALA A 144 -6.61 -14.31 -3.62
N GLU A 145 -6.61 -13.89 -2.35
CA GLU A 145 -7.39 -14.49 -1.25
C GLU A 145 -8.89 -14.59 -1.51
N SER A 146 -9.50 -13.55 -2.10
CA SER A 146 -10.95 -13.52 -2.38
C SER A 146 -11.37 -14.27 -3.65
N PHE A 147 -10.40 -14.71 -4.47
CA PHE A 147 -10.70 -15.29 -5.78
C PHE A 147 -11.28 -16.71 -5.65
N LYS A 148 -12.53 -16.89 -6.07
CA LYS A 148 -13.31 -18.14 -5.89
C LYS A 148 -14.00 -18.65 -7.16
N GLN A 149 -13.68 -18.03 -8.31
CA GLN A 149 -14.26 -18.34 -9.62
C GLN A 149 -13.96 -19.79 -10.06
N ASN A 150 -14.85 -20.35 -10.89
CA ASN A 150 -14.64 -21.64 -11.53
C ASN A 150 -13.94 -21.44 -12.89
N LEU A 151 -12.77 -22.05 -13.06
CA LEU A 151 -11.93 -21.96 -14.26
C LEU A 151 -11.80 -23.27 -15.02
N LYS A 152 -12.60 -24.29 -14.68
CA LYS A 152 -12.50 -25.64 -15.26
C LYS A 152 -12.62 -25.66 -16.78
N ASP A 153 -13.38 -24.72 -17.35
CA ASP A 153 -13.63 -24.62 -18.80
C ASP A 153 -12.50 -23.91 -19.57
N TRP A 154 -11.48 -23.40 -18.89
CA TRP A 154 -10.34 -22.76 -19.56
C TRP A 154 -9.51 -23.81 -20.31
N LYS A 155 -9.25 -23.53 -21.58
CA LYS A 155 -8.42 -24.37 -22.44
C LYS A 155 -6.94 -23.99 -22.26
N VAL A 156 -6.16 -24.90 -21.69
CA VAL A 156 -4.77 -24.64 -21.26
C VAL A 156 -3.75 -25.57 -21.93
N ASP A 157 -4.07 -26.13 -23.09
CA ASP A 157 -3.22 -27.10 -23.80
C ASP A 157 -1.83 -26.55 -24.17
N LYS A 158 -1.70 -25.22 -24.34
CA LYS A 158 -0.43 -24.56 -24.64
C LYS A 158 0.34 -24.09 -23.39
N VAL A 159 -0.25 -24.17 -22.20
CA VAL A 159 0.40 -23.69 -20.99
C VAL A 159 1.55 -24.62 -20.62
N THR A 160 2.76 -24.08 -20.67
CA THR A 160 4.00 -24.79 -20.30
C THR A 160 4.55 -24.32 -18.95
N LYS A 161 3.97 -23.25 -18.38
CA LYS A 161 4.38 -22.70 -17.08
C LYS A 161 3.16 -22.31 -16.25
N ASN A 162 2.92 -23.04 -15.17
CA ASN A 162 1.79 -22.85 -14.25
C ASN A 162 2.25 -22.85 -12.77
N LYS A 163 3.54 -22.65 -12.50
CA LYS A 163 4.07 -22.65 -11.13
C LYS A 163 3.33 -21.64 -10.25
N ASN A 164 2.96 -22.03 -9.03
CA ASN A 164 2.24 -21.17 -8.08
C ASN A 164 0.91 -20.60 -8.59
N PHE A 165 0.27 -21.20 -9.61
CA PHE A 165 -0.88 -20.63 -10.31
C PHE A 165 -1.92 -20.02 -9.38
N SER A 166 -2.30 -20.76 -8.33
CA SER A 166 -3.33 -20.33 -7.38
C SER A 166 -2.91 -20.49 -5.92
N ARG A 167 -1.60 -20.48 -5.65
CA ARG A 167 -1.05 -20.65 -4.29
C ARG A 167 -1.63 -19.58 -3.34
N ALA A 168 -2.12 -19.97 -2.17
CA ALA A 168 -2.73 -19.05 -1.19
C ALA A 168 -3.90 -18.19 -1.74
N SER A 169 -4.56 -18.63 -2.82
CA SER A 169 -5.80 -18.02 -3.31
C SER A 169 -7.03 -18.71 -2.74
N GLY A 170 -8.21 -18.13 -2.94
CA GLY A 170 -9.49 -18.74 -2.56
C GLY A 170 -9.83 -20.04 -3.32
N ILE A 171 -9.10 -20.41 -4.38
CA ILE A 171 -9.23 -21.70 -5.08
C ILE A 171 -8.05 -22.64 -4.83
N PHE A 172 -7.14 -22.34 -3.90
CA PHE A 172 -5.91 -23.10 -3.70
C PHE A 172 -6.17 -24.60 -3.47
N GLU A 173 -7.12 -24.92 -2.59
CA GLU A 173 -7.52 -26.29 -2.23
C GLU A 173 -8.66 -26.85 -3.13
N HIS A 174 -9.19 -26.04 -4.05
CA HIS A 174 -10.33 -26.40 -4.90
C HIS A 174 -9.87 -26.87 -6.28
N ILE A 175 -9.33 -28.09 -6.36
CA ILE A 175 -8.84 -28.69 -7.60
C ILE A 175 -9.93 -28.73 -8.68
N ASP A 176 -11.19 -28.95 -8.28
CA ASP A 176 -12.38 -28.99 -9.15
C ASP A 176 -12.69 -27.65 -9.85
N LYS A 177 -12.15 -26.53 -9.35
CA LYS A 177 -12.30 -25.20 -9.93
C LYS A 177 -11.11 -24.77 -10.78
N LYS A 178 -10.01 -25.53 -10.79
CA LYS A 178 -8.80 -25.20 -11.56
C LYS A 178 -8.91 -25.70 -13.00
N PRO A 179 -8.17 -25.10 -13.96
CA PRO A 179 -8.06 -25.65 -15.30
C PRO A 179 -7.47 -27.06 -15.30
N SER A 180 -7.82 -27.86 -16.30
CA SER A 180 -7.23 -29.20 -16.49
C SER A 180 -5.83 -29.08 -17.11
N TRP A 181 -4.80 -29.00 -16.25
CA TRP A 181 -3.42 -28.84 -16.69
C TRP A 181 -2.87 -30.06 -17.43
N LYS A 182 -2.06 -29.82 -18.48
CA LYS A 182 -1.25 -30.85 -19.14
C LYS A 182 0.10 -31.10 -18.45
N ILE A 183 0.48 -30.20 -17.56
CA ILE A 183 1.71 -30.24 -16.76
C ILE A 183 1.36 -30.19 -15.28
N THR A 184 2.22 -30.77 -14.42
CA THR A 184 2.02 -30.70 -12.97
C THR A 184 2.21 -29.27 -12.47
N GLU A 185 1.22 -28.75 -11.75
CA GLU A 185 1.34 -27.49 -11.02
C GLU A 185 2.29 -27.68 -9.82
N HIS A 186 3.42 -26.98 -9.82
CA HIS A 186 4.34 -26.96 -8.69
C HIS A 186 4.10 -25.72 -7.82
N ASN A 187 3.94 -25.93 -6.52
CA ASN A 187 3.72 -24.87 -5.54
C ASN A 187 4.91 -24.75 -4.59
N ASP A 188 5.44 -23.55 -4.44
CA ASP A 188 6.42 -23.22 -3.40
C ASP A 188 5.74 -23.30 -2.02
N PRO A 189 6.47 -23.67 -0.95
CA PRO A 189 5.89 -23.75 0.38
C PRO A 189 5.31 -22.41 0.83
N ILE A 190 4.16 -22.46 1.49
CA ILE A 190 3.56 -21.29 2.15
C ILE A 190 4.21 -21.17 3.52
N ILE A 191 5.21 -20.29 3.63
CA ILE A 191 5.79 -19.95 4.93
C ILE A 191 4.84 -18.96 5.60
N LYS A 192 4.05 -19.45 6.57
CA LYS A 192 3.29 -18.56 7.47
C LYS A 192 4.30 -17.70 8.22
N LYS A 193 4.26 -16.38 8.04
CA LYS A 193 5.01 -15.46 8.91
C LYS A 193 4.52 -15.72 10.34
N PRO A 194 5.41 -15.92 11.34
CA PRO A 194 4.97 -16.12 12.71
C PRO A 194 4.07 -14.96 13.11
N GLU A 195 2.91 -15.30 13.65
CA GLU A 195 1.93 -14.35 14.15
C GLU A 195 2.63 -13.47 15.18
N SER A 196 2.63 -12.15 14.96
CA SER A 196 3.20 -11.20 15.91
C SER A 196 2.29 -11.16 17.13
N THR A 197 2.51 -12.05 18.09
CA THR A 197 1.84 -11.96 19.39
C THR A 197 2.30 -10.66 20.04
N GLU A 198 1.39 -9.71 20.24
CA GLU A 198 1.66 -8.58 21.13
C GLU A 198 2.05 -9.15 22.52
N PRO A 199 3.16 -8.69 23.13
CA PRO A 199 3.49 -9.13 24.48
C PRO A 199 2.35 -8.70 25.42
N LYS A 200 1.73 -9.66 26.11
CA LYS A 200 0.79 -9.35 27.20
C LYS A 200 1.53 -8.50 28.23
N VAL A 201 1.16 -7.24 28.37
CA VAL A 201 1.58 -6.42 29.53
C VAL A 201 0.89 -7.01 30.76
N ILE A 202 1.63 -7.78 31.56
CA ILE A 202 1.16 -8.20 32.88
C ILE A 202 1.32 -6.97 33.80
N ILE A 203 0.23 -6.24 34.01
CA ILE A 203 0.20 -5.21 35.04
C ILE A 203 0.12 -5.94 36.38
N HIS A 204 1.23 -6.02 37.10
CA HIS A 204 1.19 -6.40 38.51
C HIS A 204 0.50 -5.25 39.29
N PRO A 205 -0.57 -5.52 40.05
CA PRO A 205 -1.14 -4.50 40.92
C PRO A 205 -0.06 -4.03 41.90
N SER A 206 0.18 -2.72 41.97
CA SER A 206 1.10 -2.15 42.96
C SER A 206 0.55 -2.43 44.36
N PRO A 207 1.37 -2.94 45.31
CA PRO A 207 0.90 -3.21 46.66
C PRO A 207 0.42 -1.91 47.33
N SER A 208 -0.71 -1.98 48.02
CA SER A 208 -1.27 -0.84 48.74
C SER A 208 -0.30 -0.35 49.82
N ARG A 209 0.23 0.87 49.68
CA ARG A 209 1.08 1.51 50.70
C ARG A 209 0.25 1.72 51.99
N PRO A 210 0.71 1.25 53.16
CA PRO A 210 0.00 1.49 54.42
C PRO A 210 -0.02 2.99 54.74
N LYS A 211 -1.20 3.51 55.12
CA LYS A 211 -1.38 4.89 55.55
C LYS A 211 -0.74 5.07 56.93
N GLN A 212 0.38 5.78 57.01
CA GLN A 212 1.01 6.16 58.26
C GLN A 212 0.53 7.57 58.63
N THR A 213 -0.29 7.68 59.67
CA THR A 213 -0.80 8.96 60.18
C THR A 213 0.26 9.58 61.09
N ILE A 214 0.84 10.71 60.70
CA ILE A 214 1.79 11.47 61.54
C ILE A 214 1.02 12.61 62.22
N PRO A 215 1.05 12.76 63.56
CA PRO A 215 0.36 13.84 64.26
C PRO A 215 1.02 15.20 63.99
N LEU A 216 0.20 16.25 63.81
CA LEU A 216 0.68 17.63 63.60
C LEU A 216 1.31 18.19 64.88
N THR A 217 2.64 18.40 64.87
CA THR A 217 3.32 19.30 65.82
C THR A 217 3.46 20.69 65.22
N LYS A 218 3.07 21.71 66.00
CA LYS A 218 3.17 23.15 65.64
C LYS A 218 4.63 23.55 65.42
N LEU A 219 4.95 23.98 64.20
CA LEU A 219 6.25 24.56 63.84
C LEU A 219 6.32 26.02 64.35
N ILE A 220 7.17 26.24 65.36
CA ILE A 220 7.69 27.56 65.72
C ILE A 220 8.94 27.77 64.86
N ASN A 221 8.96 28.80 64.00
CA ASN A 221 10.15 29.15 63.24
C ASN A 221 10.97 30.21 64.00
N PRO A 222 12.24 29.94 64.37
CA PRO A 222 13.22 30.97 64.57
C PRO A 222 13.95 31.30 63.26
N ILE A 223 14.42 32.53 63.24
CA ILE A 223 14.84 33.36 62.12
C ILE A 223 16.37 33.42 62.07
N ILE A 224 16.91 33.26 60.85
CA ILE A 224 18.16 33.83 60.28
C ILE A 224 19.52 33.35 60.85
N LYS A 225 20.42 32.89 59.97
CA LYS A 225 21.70 33.57 59.59
C LYS A 225 22.54 32.80 58.55
N SER A 226 22.71 33.46 57.41
CA SER A 226 23.89 33.59 56.50
C SER A 226 24.98 32.48 56.39
N THR A 227 25.09 31.89 55.19
CA THR A 227 26.24 31.80 54.21
C THR A 227 27.69 32.15 54.64
N PRO A 228 28.75 31.90 53.82
CA PRO A 228 29.07 30.85 52.80
C PRO A 228 30.57 30.40 52.83
N ASN A 229 31.01 29.48 51.94
CA ASN A 229 32.20 29.65 51.05
C ASN A 229 32.63 28.35 50.34
N SER A 230 32.79 28.43 49.01
CA SER A 230 34.10 28.23 48.38
C SER A 230 34.08 28.79 46.95
N ASN A 231 35.16 29.53 46.66
CA ASN A 231 35.37 30.39 45.53
C ASN A 231 35.70 29.62 44.25
N GLN A 232 35.29 30.13 43.09
CA GLN A 232 36.20 30.29 41.95
C GLN A 232 35.79 31.55 41.17
N ASN A 233 36.68 32.55 41.21
CA ASN A 233 36.62 33.81 40.46
C ASN A 233 36.97 33.58 38.99
N LEU A 234 36.35 34.35 38.10
CA LEU A 234 37.01 35.05 36.98
C LEU A 234 36.04 36.07 36.34
N GLY A 235 36.29 37.36 36.62
CA GLY A 235 36.14 38.50 35.69
C GLY A 235 34.75 38.95 35.21
N ILE A 236 34.27 40.09 35.72
CA ILE A 236 33.15 40.90 35.20
C ILE A 236 33.73 42.11 34.44
N PRO A 237 33.00 42.70 33.48
CA PRO A 237 32.82 44.16 33.52
C PRO A 237 31.36 44.59 33.72
N LYS A 238 31.18 45.55 34.62
CA LYS A 238 29.94 46.21 35.05
C LYS A 238 29.52 47.28 34.05
N THR A 239 28.21 47.56 33.99
CA THR A 239 27.59 48.91 34.00
C THR A 239 26.07 48.72 34.19
N ASN A 240 25.44 49.05 35.32
CA ASN A 240 25.07 50.33 35.95
C ASN A 240 23.77 51.00 35.44
N LEU A 241 22.88 51.23 36.42
CA LEU A 241 21.83 52.26 36.61
C LEU A 241 20.70 52.35 35.56
N SER A 242 19.44 52.01 35.90
CA SER A 242 18.45 52.69 36.77
C SER A 242 17.68 53.84 36.09
N THR A 243 16.40 53.53 35.74
CA THR A 243 15.13 54.30 35.94
C THR A 243 15.08 55.78 35.52
N THR A 244 14.09 56.37 34.84
CA THR A 244 12.65 56.14 34.50
C THR A 244 12.26 57.32 33.55
N PRO A 245 11.00 57.66 33.21
CA PRO A 245 9.76 56.88 32.99
C PRO A 245 9.10 57.24 31.64
N GLN A 246 8.14 56.44 31.14
CA GLN A 246 7.07 57.02 30.33
C GLN A 246 5.74 56.29 30.47
N GLN A 247 4.73 57.12 30.69
CA GLN A 247 3.33 56.85 30.94
C GLN A 247 2.58 56.30 29.72
N SER A 248 1.74 55.30 30.01
CA SER A 248 0.37 55.06 29.54
C SER A 248 0.00 55.23 28.06
N LYS A 249 -0.38 54.11 27.44
CA LYS A 249 -1.66 53.98 26.72
C LYS A 249 -2.33 52.66 27.12
N LYS A 250 -3.63 52.74 27.40
CA LYS A 250 -4.53 51.67 27.88
C LYS A 250 -5.39 51.10 26.73
N LEU A 251 -6.07 49.99 27.07
CA LEU A 251 -7.13 49.21 26.40
C LEU A 251 -6.65 48.12 25.43
N SER A 252 -7.13 46.88 25.45
CA SER A 252 -8.02 46.12 26.35
C SER A 252 -7.91 44.63 25.95
N THR A 253 -7.95 43.75 26.95
CA THR A 253 -7.85 42.28 26.96
C THR A 253 -9.13 41.57 26.40
N PRO A 254 -9.16 40.23 26.13
CA PRO A 254 -8.78 39.16 27.06
C PRO A 254 -7.74 38.13 26.57
N ALA A 255 -7.04 37.60 27.57
CA ALA A 255 -6.00 36.60 27.50
C ALA A 255 -6.58 35.18 27.36
N ILE A 256 -5.98 34.36 26.50
CA ILE A 256 -6.09 32.91 26.54
C ILE A 256 -4.96 32.39 27.43
N VAL A 257 -5.36 31.73 28.51
CA VAL A 257 -4.50 31.06 29.49
C VAL A 257 -3.81 29.86 28.84
N GLY A 258 -2.50 29.76 29.04
CA GLY A 258 -1.70 28.61 28.63
C GLY A 258 -1.86 27.42 29.56
N ILE A 259 -1.84 26.23 28.98
CA ILE A 259 -1.38 25.01 29.65
C ILE A 259 -0.45 24.29 28.67
N VAL A 260 0.84 24.28 28.98
CA VAL A 260 1.82 23.37 28.40
C VAL A 260 1.72 22.06 29.19
N VAL A 261 1.22 21.00 28.57
CA VAL A 261 1.36 19.62 29.06
C VAL A 261 2.26 18.87 28.09
N GLY A 262 3.36 18.33 28.61
CA GLY A 262 4.31 17.52 27.87
C GLY A 262 3.62 16.31 27.24
N SER A 263 3.77 16.18 25.92
CA SER A 263 3.30 15.01 25.20
C SER A 263 4.31 13.88 25.35
N GLN A 264 3.86 12.83 26.03
CA GLN A 264 4.49 11.52 26.12
C GLN A 264 4.69 10.94 24.70
N VAL A 265 5.83 10.29 24.49
CA VAL A 265 6.18 9.55 23.28
C VAL A 265 5.10 8.50 23.00
N VAL A 266 4.32 8.71 21.94
CA VAL A 266 3.43 7.70 21.38
C VAL A 266 4.27 6.83 20.45
N LEU A 267 4.59 5.61 20.91
CA LEU A 267 4.99 4.53 20.03
C LEU A 267 3.80 4.23 19.11
N THR A 268 3.88 4.71 17.87
CA THR A 268 2.95 4.30 16.83
C THR A 268 3.25 2.85 16.48
N SER A 269 2.36 1.98 16.94
CA SER A 269 2.25 0.61 16.47
C SER A 269 2.04 0.62 14.95
N LEU A 270 2.99 0.02 14.24
CA LEU A 270 2.84 -0.34 12.83
C LEU A 270 1.72 -1.39 12.71
N ALA A 271 0.52 -0.92 12.41
CA ALA A 271 -0.56 -1.74 11.92
C ALA A 271 -0.51 -1.82 10.38
N ALA A 272 -1.00 -2.96 9.90
CA ALA A 272 -1.46 -3.25 8.55
C ALA A 272 -0.42 -3.76 7.52
N GLY A 273 -0.85 -4.84 6.86
CA GLY A 273 -0.12 -5.57 5.84
C GLY A 273 0.33 -6.92 6.37
N ILE A 274 -0.33 -8.00 5.95
CA ILE A 274 0.35 -9.30 5.85
C ILE A 274 1.11 -9.25 4.52
N PRO A 275 2.43 -9.00 4.47
CA PRO A 275 3.20 -9.45 3.34
C PRO A 275 3.64 -10.88 3.64
N TYR A 276 3.13 -11.84 2.87
CA TYR A 276 3.88 -13.07 2.65
C TYR A 276 5.22 -12.67 2.01
N LEU A 277 6.32 -12.85 2.74
CA LEU A 277 7.66 -12.62 2.24
C LEU A 277 8.02 -13.74 1.24
N ILE A 278 7.92 -13.44 -0.05
CA ILE A 278 8.43 -14.32 -1.12
C ILE A 278 9.95 -14.13 -1.19
N LYS A 279 10.71 -14.94 -0.46
CA LYS A 279 12.17 -14.94 -0.56
C LYS A 279 12.59 -15.75 -1.79
N ARG A 280 13.02 -15.06 -2.85
CA ARG A 280 13.59 -15.68 -4.06
C ARG A 280 15.01 -16.17 -3.74
N PHE A 281 15.18 -17.48 -3.59
CA PHE A 281 16.52 -18.07 -3.59
C PHE A 281 17.04 -18.07 -5.03
N LYS A 282 18.15 -17.37 -5.27
CA LYS A 282 19.00 -17.67 -6.43
C LYS A 282 19.72 -18.99 -6.10
N LYS A 283 19.59 -19.98 -6.99
CA LYS A 283 20.50 -21.13 -7.03
C LYS A 283 21.90 -20.66 -7.36
#